data_AF-A0A2A9GYV8-F1
#
_entry.id   AF-A0A2A9GYV8-F1
#
_cell.length_a   1.000
_cell.length_b   1.000
_cell.length_c   1.000
_cell.angle_alpha   90.00
_cell.angle_beta   90.00
_cell.angle_gamma   90.00
#
_symmetry.space_group_name_H-M   'P 1'
#
loop_
_entity.id
_entity.type
_entity.pdbx_description
1 polymer ?
#
loop_
_entity_poly.entity_id
_entity_poly.type
_entity_poly.pdbx_seq_one_letter_code
_entity_poly.pdbx_strand_id
1 'polypeptide(L)' 'MAMTSVDLDAKLIERARELTGEKSNRAVLDLALRRLIASKQKGAMIDGVLQLEDLPAELGAPTIEYPLPDE' A
#
# COMPACT_ATOMS: atom_id res chain seq x y z
N MET A 1 20.40 -11.79 2.18
CA MET A 1 19.01 -12.08 1.77
C MET A 1 19.00 -13.45 1.11
N ALA A 2 18.06 -14.33 1.46
CA ALA A 2 17.91 -15.63 0.81
C ALA A 2 17.44 -15.42 -0.64
N MET A 3 18.07 -16.11 -1.59
CA MET A 3 17.69 -16.07 -2.99
C MET A 3 16.78 -17.27 -3.27
N THR A 4 15.53 -16.99 -3.65
CA THR A 4 14.54 -18.02 -4.00
C THR A 4 14.38 -18.05 -5.51
N SER A 5 14.44 -19.24 -6.12
CA SER A 5 14.12 -19.42 -7.53
C SER A 5 12.61 -19.60 -7.69
N VAL A 6 11.99 -18.85 -8.60
CA VAL A 6 10.55 -18.88 -8.85
C VAL A 6 10.33 -18.91 -10.35
N ASP A 7 9.49 -19.82 -10.82
CA ASP A 7 9.12 -19.89 -12.23
C ASP A 7 8.10 -18.80 -12.57
N LEU A 8 8.35 -18.09 -13.67
CA LEU A 8 7.62 -16.92 -14.10
C LEU A 8 7.55 -16.89 -15.62
N ASP A 9 6.38 -16.57 -16.15
CA ASP A 9 6.23 -16.30 -17.59
C ASP A 9 7.10 -15.09 -17.97
N ALA A 10 8.06 -15.33 -18.86
CA ALA A 10 8.99 -14.33 -19.36
C ALA A 10 8.29 -13.12 -19.99
N LYS A 11 7.17 -13.34 -20.69
CA LYS A 11 6.39 -12.28 -21.33
C LYS A 11 5.65 -11.42 -20.30
N LEU A 12 5.18 -12.03 -19.23
CA LEU A 12 4.49 -11.32 -18.15
C LEU A 12 5.45 -10.40 -17.43
N ILE A 13 6.64 -10.88 -17.08
CA ILE A 13 7.63 -10.07 -16.37
C ILE A 13 8.20 -8.95 -17.27
N GLU A 14 8.29 -9.18 -18.58
CA GLU A 14 8.67 -8.16 -19.55
C GLU A 14 7.65 -7.02 -19.63
N ARG A 15 6.38 -7.36 -19.84
CA ARG A 15 5.29 -6.38 -19.81
C ARG A 15 5.23 -5.62 -18.48
N ALA A 16 5.46 -6.32 -17.37
CA ALA A 16 5.47 -5.69 -16.06
C ALA A 16 6.64 -4.69 -15.92
N ARG A 17 7.84 -5.01 -16.40
CA ARG A 17 8.98 -4.08 -16.45
C ARG A 17 8.67 -2.84 -17.28
N GLU A 18 8.06 -3.00 -18.45
CA GLU A 18 7.67 -1.87 -19.30
C GLU A 18 6.66 -0.94 -18.60
N LEU A 19 5.65 -1.51 -17.94
CA LEU A 19 4.62 -0.75 -17.23
C LEU A 19 5.14 -0.06 -15.97
N THR A 20 6.12 -0.64 -15.28
CA THR A 20 6.65 -0.08 -14.03
C THR A 20 7.92 0.74 -14.21
N GLY A 21 8.61 0.63 -15.36
CA GLY A 21 9.92 1.25 -15.60
C GLY A 21 11.08 0.62 -14.81
N GLU A 22 10.86 -0.57 -14.26
CA GLU A 22 11.81 -1.20 -13.32
C GLU A 22 12.93 -1.93 -14.04
N LYS A 23 14.15 -1.81 -13.51
CA LYS A 23 15.37 -2.34 -14.13
C LYS A 23 15.65 -3.81 -13.80
N SER A 24 14.87 -4.43 -12.90
CA SER A 24 15.08 -5.82 -12.50
C SER A 24 13.78 -6.54 -12.17
N ASN A 25 13.73 -7.85 -12.46
CA ASN A 25 12.57 -8.70 -12.15
C ASN A 25 12.27 -8.69 -10.66
N ARG A 26 13.31 -8.66 -9.82
CA ARG A 26 13.17 -8.56 -8.36
C ARG A 26 12.47 -7.28 -7.95
N ALA A 27 12.83 -6.14 -8.53
CA ALA A 27 12.19 -4.86 -8.21
C ALA A 27 10.72 -4.83 -8.66
N VAL A 28 10.41 -5.38 -9.83
CA VAL A 28 9.02 -5.56 -10.29
C VAL A 28 8.22 -6.41 -9.32
N LEU A 29 8.77 -7.55 -8.89
CA LEU A 29 8.10 -8.46 -7.95
C LEU A 29 7.90 -7.82 -6.58
N ASP A 30 8.91 -7.12 -6.04
CA ASP A 30 8.79 -6.40 -4.77
C ASP A 30 7.70 -5.33 -4.85
N LEU A 31 7.66 -4.55 -5.93
CA LEU A 31 6.64 -3.54 -6.16
C LEU A 31 5.24 -4.16 -6.27
N ALA A 32 5.10 -5.26 -7.01
CA ALA A 32 3.84 -5.98 -7.15
C ALA A 32 3.33 -6.51 -5.80
N LEU A 33 4.21 -7.11 -4.99
CA LEU A 33 3.87 -7.62 -3.66
C LEU A 33 3.45 -6.50 -2.72
N ARG A 34 4.19 -5.39 -2.66
CA ARG A 34 3.81 -4.21 -1.85
C ARG A 34 2.45 -3.67 -2.25
N ARG A 35 2.18 -3.55 -3.55
CA ARG A 35 0.89 -3.07 -4.07
C ARG A 35 -0.24 -4.05 -3.76
N LEU A 36 -0.01 -5.36 -3.84
CA LEU A 36 -1.00 -6.37 -3.47
C LEU A 36 -1.34 -6.30 -1.99
N ILE A 37 -0.34 -6.25 -1.11
CA ILE A 37 -0.53 -6.12 0.33
C ILE A 37 -1.33 -4.86 0.65
N ALA A 38 -0.91 -3.71 0.11
CA ALA A 38 -1.61 -2.45 0.28
C ALA A 38 -3.06 -2.53 -0.24
N SER A 39 -3.29 -3.14 -1.40
CA SER A 39 -4.62 -3.32 -1.97
C SER A 39 -5.52 -4.19 -1.09
N LYS A 40 -4.97 -5.19 -0.40
CA LYS A 40 -5.74 -6.05 0.52
C LYS A 40 -5.97 -5.36 1.87
N GLN A 41 -5.00 -4.61 2.37
CA GLN A 41 -5.13 -3.82 3.60
C GLN A 41 -6.11 -2.64 3.44
N LYS A 42 -6.24 -2.07 2.23
CA LYS A 42 -7.25 -1.03 1.94
C LYS A 42 -8.67 -1.51 2.19
N GLY A 43 -8.99 -2.78 1.93
CA GLY A 43 -10.31 -3.35 2.25
C GLY A 43 -10.56 -3.30 3.76
N ALA A 44 -9.62 -3.81 4.55
CA ALA A 44 -9.70 -3.77 6.01
C ALA A 44 -9.73 -2.33 6.57
N MET A 45 -9.03 -1.39 5.93
CA MET A 45 -9.09 0.04 6.28
C MET A 45 -10.49 0.62 6.02
N ILE A 46 -11.09 0.34 4.87
CA ILE A 46 -12.44 0.79 4.52
C ILE A 46 -13.46 0.18 5.47
N ASP A 47 -13.36 -1.12 5.75
CA ASP A 47 -14.24 -1.81 6.70
C ASP A 47 -14.12 -1.21 8.11
N GLY A 48 -12.92 -0.85 8.54
CA GLY A 48 -12.69 -0.16 9.82
C GLY A 48 -13.31 1.24 9.87
N VAL A 49 -13.23 2.02 8.78
CA VAL A 49 -13.87 3.34 8.70
C VAL A 49 -15.39 3.23 8.70
N LEU A 50 -15.96 2.23 8.02
CA LEU A 50 -17.42 1.98 8.01
C LEU A 50 -17.97 1.55 9.38
N GLN A 51 -17.11 1.06 10.27
CA GLN A 51 -17.47 0.71 11.66
C GLN A 51 -17.39 1.90 12.62
N LEU A 52 -16.94 3.08 12.18
CA LEU A 52 -16.91 4.28 13.02
C LEU A 52 -18.33 4.87 13.10
N GLU A 53 -19.01 4.65 14.22
CA GLU A 53 -20.40 5.10 14.45
C GLU A 53 -20.52 6.63 14.51
N ASP A 54 -19.49 7.32 15.00
CA ASP A 54 -19.49 8.78 15.23
C ASP A 54 -18.93 9.60 14.06
N LEU A 55 -18.52 8.94 12.97
CA LEU A 55 -17.87 9.59 11.84
C LEU A 55 -18.67 10.77 11.24
N PRO A 56 -20.00 10.72 11.08
CA PRO A 56 -20.76 11.86 10.58
C PRO A 56 -20.72 13.08 11.51
N ALA A 57 -20.61 12.86 12.82
CA ALA A 57 -20.54 13.93 13.83
C ALA A 57 -19.13 14.54 13.92
N GLU A 58 -18.09 13.73 13.70
CA GLU A 58 -16.69 14.15 13.86
C GLU A 58 -16.07 14.80 12.61
N LEU A 59 -16.59 14.53 11.41
CA LEU A 59 -16.06 15.10 10.16
C LEU A 59 -16.10 16.65 10.10
N GLY A 60 -16.96 17.29 10.89
CA GLY A 60 -17.07 18.74 11.02
C GLY A 60 -16.64 19.27 12.39
N ALA A 61 -16.07 18.44 13.25
CA ALA A 61 -15.68 18.86 14.59
C ALA A 61 -14.53 19.87 14.53
N PRO A 62 -14.52 20.90 15.40
CA PRO A 62 -13.41 21.84 15.47
C PRO A 62 -12.12 21.11 15.86
N THR A 63 -11.07 21.27 15.07
CA THR A 63 -9.75 20.71 15.34
C THR A 63 -8.98 21.59 16.33
N ILE A 64 -8.30 20.96 17.28
CA ILE A 64 -7.31 21.60 18.17
C ILE A 64 -5.91 21.28 17.67
N GLU A 65 -5.03 22.28 17.61
CA GLU A 65 -3.61 22.05 17.34
C GLU A 65 -2.97 21.39 18.56
N TYR A 66 -2.28 20.27 18.35
CA TYR A 66 -1.48 19.65 19.40
C TYR A 66 -0.29 20.56 19.71
N PRO A 67 -0.08 20.98 20.97
CA PRO A 67 1.02 21.86 21.30
C PRO A 67 2.35 21.15 21.02
N LEU A 68 3.25 21.82 20.31
CA LEU A 68 4.64 21.37 20.17
C LEU A 68 5.24 21.26 21.59
N PRO A 69 5.93 20.16 21.94
CA PRO A 69 6.62 20.06 23.21
C PRO A 69 7.66 21.17 23.32
N ASP A 70 7.70 21.85 24.48
CA ASP A 70 8.74 22.85 24.78
C ASP A 70 10.12 22.18 24.66
N GLU A 71 11.00 22.75 23.81
CA GLU A 71 12.38 22.29 23.56
C GLU A 71 13.30 22.44 24.79
#